data_AF-A0A524FFA6-F1
#
_entry.id   AF-A0A524FFA6-F1
#
_cell.length_a   1.000
_cell.length_b   1.000
_cell.length_c   1.000
_cell.angle_alpha   90.00
_cell.angle_beta   90.00
_cell.angle_gamma   90.00
#
_symmetry.space_group_name_H-M   'P 1'
#
loop_
_entity.id
_entity.type
_entity.pdbx_description
1 polymer ?
#
loop_
_entity_poly.entity_id
_entity_poly.type
_entity_poly.pdbx_seq_one_letter_code
_entity_poly.pdbx_strand_id
1 'polypeptide(L)' 'MKNEDKDFEKVQDLNAVTTEYALKRGWLNYRPDPFIHIQAYYQAGMYWKYLRAFKKLVDPNMIMHPGRLALP' A
#
# COMPACT_ATOMS: atom_id res chain seq x y z
N MET A 1 22.21 5.82 23.99
CA MET A 1 21.13 5.13 23.25
C MET A 1 21.01 5.78 21.89
N LYS A 2 21.09 5.02 20.79
CA LYS A 2 20.59 5.50 19.50
C LYS A 2 19.09 5.74 19.67
N ASN A 3 18.57 6.87 19.19
CA ASN A 3 17.13 7.13 19.18
C ASN A 3 16.51 6.29 18.05
N GLU A 4 16.28 5.01 18.32
CA GLU A 4 15.78 4.02 17.36
C GLU A 4 14.47 4.49 16.70
N ASP A 5 13.58 5.15 17.44
CA ASP A 5 12.33 5.72 16.92
C ASP A 5 12.55 6.70 15.76
N LYS A 6 13.55 7.58 15.88
CA LYS A 6 13.89 8.55 14.82
C LYS A 6 14.50 7.89 13.59
N ASP A 7 15.11 6.73 13.76
CA ASP A 7 15.68 5.98 12.64
C ASP A 7 14.58 5.20 11.89
N PHE A 8 13.55 4.71 12.59
CA PHE A 8 12.36 4.13 11.96
C PHE A 8 11.59 5.15 11.11
N GLU A 9 11.36 6.36 11.63
CA GLU A 9 10.70 7.43 10.89
C GLU A 9 11.43 7.75 9.58
N LYS A 10 12.76 7.87 9.62
CA LYS A 10 13.57 8.12 8.41
C LYS A 10 13.46 7.02 7.37
N VAL A 11 13.38 5.76 7.79
CA VAL A 11 13.19 4.63 6.86
C VAL A 11 11.81 4.70 6.21
N GLN A 12 10.79 5.08 6.98
CA GLN A 12 9.44 5.24 6.47
C GLN A 12 9.35 6.40 5.46
N ASP A 13 9.99 7.53 5.76
CA ASP A 13 10.10 8.68 4.85
C ASP A 13 10.83 8.31 3.56
N LEU A 14 11.95 7.59 3.65
CA LEU A 14 12.68 7.10 2.48
C LEU A 14 11.78 6.23 1.60
N ASN A 15 11.02 5.32 2.22
CA ASN A 15 10.12 4.42 1.50
C ASN A 15 8.97 5.20 0.82
N ALA A 16 8.46 6.27 1.45
CA ALA A 16 7.49 7.17 0.83
C ALA A 16 8.04 7.90 -0.40
N VAL A 17 9.21 8.53 -0.27
CA VAL A 17 9.86 9.29 -1.35
C VAL A 17 10.23 8.39 -2.54
N THR A 18 10.80 7.22 -2.26
CA THR A 18 11.16 6.26 -3.32
C THR A 18 9.95 5.68 -4.01
N THR A 19 8.85 5.43 -3.28
CA THR A 19 7.58 5.01 -3.87
C THR A 19 7.03 6.08 -4.81
N GLU A 20 7.01 7.35 -4.40
CA GLU A 20 6.56 8.45 -5.26
C GLU A 20 7.38 8.52 -6.55
N TYR A 21 8.71 8.41 -6.46
CA TYR A 21 9.59 8.40 -7.62
C TYR A 21 9.31 7.22 -8.55
N ALA A 22 9.18 6.01 -8.00
CA ALA A 22 8.90 4.80 -8.77
C ALA A 22 7.56 4.91 -9.53
N LEU A 23 6.52 5.39 -8.86
CA LEU A 23 5.20 5.57 -9.47
C LEU A 23 5.24 6.57 -10.64
N LYS A 24 5.98 7.69 -10.50
CA LYS A 24 6.19 8.65 -11.61
C LYS A 24 6.89 8.03 -12.83
N ARG A 25 7.62 6.93 -12.64
CA ARG A 25 8.28 6.16 -13.72
C ARG A 25 7.43 4.99 -14.22
N GLY A 26 6.23 4.80 -13.68
CA GLY A 26 5.38 3.65 -14.00
C GLY A 26 5.83 2.34 -13.36
N TRP A 27 6.69 2.40 -12.33
CA TRP A 27 7.16 1.22 -11.60
C TRP A 27 6.32 0.98 -10.35
N LEU A 28 6.10 -0.30 -10.02
CA LEU A 28 5.34 -0.72 -8.86
C LEU A 28 6.17 -1.67 -8.00
N ASN A 29 6.15 -1.47 -6.68
CA ASN A 29 6.78 -2.38 -5.75
C ASN A 29 6.04 -3.74 -5.69
N TYR A 30 6.79 -4.83 -5.73
CA TYR A 30 6.23 -6.20 -5.65
C TYR A 30 5.51 -6.44 -4.31
N ARG A 31 6.05 -5.89 -3.21
CA ARG A 31 5.50 -6.01 -1.85
C ARG A 31 5.15 -4.63 -1.31
N PRO A 32 3.92 -4.16 -1.57
CA PRO A 32 3.49 -2.85 -1.13
C PRO A 32 3.30 -2.82 0.40
N ASP A 33 3.90 -1.82 1.02
CA ASP A 33 3.55 -1.35 2.37
C ASP A 33 2.18 -0.65 2.33
N PRO A 34 1.19 -1.09 3.14
CA PRO A 34 -0.16 -0.53 3.14
C PRO A 34 -0.25 0.95 3.50
N PHE A 35 0.69 1.50 4.27
CA PHE A 35 0.68 2.91 4.68
C PHE A 35 1.25 3.84 3.61
N ILE A 36 2.16 3.33 2.79
CA ILE A 36 2.91 4.13 1.82
C ILE A 36 2.38 3.94 0.39
N HIS A 37 2.09 2.69 0.01
CA HIS A 37 1.83 2.34 -1.39
C HIS A 37 0.34 2.42 -1.75
N ILE A 38 -0.53 2.87 -0.84
CA ILE A 38 -1.95 3.01 -1.14
C ILE A 38 -2.22 3.93 -2.34
N GLN A 39 -1.36 4.95 -2.53
CA GLN A 39 -1.40 5.86 -3.68
C GLN A 39 -1.24 5.12 -5.02
N ALA A 40 -0.45 4.05 -5.06
CA ALA A 40 -0.25 3.25 -6.26
C ALA A 40 -1.56 2.61 -6.74
N TYR A 41 -2.40 2.15 -5.81
CA TYR A 41 -3.71 1.57 -6.15
C TYR A 41 -4.67 2.61 -6.73
N TYR A 42 -4.61 3.86 -6.24
CA TYR A 42 -5.46 4.93 -6.78
C TYR A 42 -5.06 5.33 -8.21
N GLN A 43 -3.77 5.28 -8.55
CA GLN A 43 -3.31 5.48 -9.94
C GLN A 43 -3.78 4.33 -10.86
N ALA A 44 -3.88 3.11 -10.33
CA ALA A 44 -4.45 1.95 -11.01
C ALA A 44 -5.96 1.78 -10.70
N GLY A 45 -6.75 2.84 -10.88
CA GLY A 45 -8.15 2.90 -10.41
C GLY A 45 -9.03 1.73 -10.86
N MET A 46 -8.83 1.21 -12.08
CA MET A 46 -9.57 0.03 -12.57
C MET A 46 -9.20 -1.26 -11.83
N TYR A 47 -7.90 -1.49 -11.62
CA TYR A 47 -7.41 -2.62 -10.82
C TYR A 47 -8.00 -2.54 -9.40
N TRP A 48 -7.95 -1.37 -8.76
CA TRP A 48 -8.47 -1.18 -7.42
C TRP A 48 -9.98 -1.38 -7.31
N LYS A 49 -10.74 -0.91 -8.30
CA LYS A 49 -12.19 -1.13 -8.40
C LYS A 49 -12.53 -2.62 -8.42
N TYR A 50 -11.90 -3.37 -9.33
CA TYR A 50 -12.19 -4.81 -9.48
C TYR A 50 -11.69 -5.63 -8.29
N LEU A 51 -10.53 -5.29 -7.71
CA LEU A 51 -10.01 -5.98 -6.53
C LEU A 51 -10.97 -5.88 -5.35
N ARG A 52 -11.53 -4.68 -5.08
CA ARG A 52 -12.54 -4.51 -4.02
C ARG A 52 -13.85 -5.24 -4.31
N ALA A 53 -14.28 -5.28 -5.57
CA ALA A 53 -15.46 -6.03 -5.97
C ALA A 53 -15.27 -7.54 -5.75
N PHE A 54 -14.11 -8.06 -6.14
CA PHE A 54 -13.73 -9.44 -5.90
C PHE A 54 -13.66 -9.78 -4.41
N LYS A 55 -13.02 -8.92 -3.60
CA LYS A 55 -12.96 -9.08 -2.14
C LYS A 55 -14.36 -9.22 -1.53
N LYS A 56 -15.30 -8.35 -1.91
CA LYS A 56 -16.70 -8.43 -1.46
C LYS A 56 -17.40 -9.73 -1.87
N LEU A 57 -17.08 -10.24 -3.05
CA LEU A 57 -17.65 -11.49 -3.56
C LEU A 57 -17.19 -12.70 -2.74
N VAL A 58 -15.90 -12.78 -2.40
CA VAL A 58 -15.30 -13.96 -1.74
C VAL A 58 -15.23 -13.84 -0.22
N ASP A 59 -15.29 -12.62 0.32
CA ASP A 59 -15.33 -12.34 1.75
C ASP A 59 -16.40 -11.28 2.07
N PRO A 60 -17.69 -11.66 2.07
CA PRO A 60 -18.80 -10.73 2.27
C PRO A 60 -18.76 -10.03 3.63
N ASN A 61 -18.19 -10.70 4.63
CA ASN A 61 -18.13 -10.24 6.02
C ASN A 61 -16.80 -9.56 6.37
N MET A 62 -15.87 -9.45 5.43
CA MET A 62 -14.57 -8.77 5.61
C MET A 62 -13.72 -9.33 6.77
N ILE A 63 -13.79 -10.63 7.02
CA ILE A 63 -13.06 -11.26 8.14
C ILE A 63 -11.66 -11.75 7.74
N MET A 64 -11.41 -11.97 6.44
CA MET A 64 -10.15 -12.51 5.93
C MET A 64 -9.11 -11.40 5.75
N HIS A 65 -8.27 -11.23 6.77
CA HIS A 65 -7.11 -10.32 6.77
C HIS A 65 -7.45 -8.86 6.38
N PRO A 66 -8.29 -8.16 7.18
CA PRO A 66 -8.64 -6.76 6.92
C PRO A 66 -7.38 -5.87 6.91
N GLY A 67 -7.36 -4.88 6.04
CA GLY A 67 -6.22 -3.96 5.84
C GLY A 67 -5.11 -4.49 4.93
N ARG A 68 -5.13 -5.79 4.55
CA ARG A 68 -4.16 -6.32 3.59
C ARG A 68 -4.36 -5.67 2.22
N LEU A 69 -3.29 -5.10 1.66
CA LEU A 69 -3.33 -4.28 0.43
C LEU A 69 -4.30 -3.08 0.55
N ALA A 70 -4.54 -2.58 1.78
CA ALA A 70 -5.54 -1.55 2.09
C ALA A 70 -6.99 -1.92 1.73
N LEU A 71 -7.30 -3.22 1.62
CA LEU A 71 -8.67 -3.69 1.44
C LEU A 71 -9.46 -3.61 2.76
N PRO A 72 -10.77 -3.33 2.69
CA PRO A 72 -11.64 -3.35 3.86
C PRO A 72 -11.72 -4.75 4.48
#